data_AF-A0A971QNQ2-F1
#
_entry.id   AF-A0A971QNQ2-F1
#
_cell.length_a   1.000
_cell.length_b   1.000
_cell.length_c   1.000
_cell.angle_alpha   90.00
_cell.angle_beta   90.00
_cell.angle_gamma   90.00
#
_symmetry.space_group_name_H-M   'P 1'
#
loop_
_entity.id
_entity.type
_entity.pdbx_description
1 polymer ?
#
loop_
_entity_poly.entity_id
_entity_poly.type
_entity_poly.pdbx_seq_one_letter_code
_entity_poly.pdbx_strand_id
1 'polypeptide(L)' 'MKSIFFNLDDEIFNETERILSGMKISRNKYINDALEWYNKFQRKKMMELKLISESEAVRKESLSVLKEFEDLEDKD' A
#
# COMPACT_ATOMS: atom_id res chain seq x y z
N MET A 1 18.58 3.09 -14.17
CA MET A 1 17.27 3.32 -14.85
C MET A 1 17.06 2.20 -15.86
N LYS A 2 15.83 1.70 -16.01
CA LYS A 2 15.46 0.78 -17.10
C LYS A 2 14.48 1.52 -18.00
N SER A 3 14.65 1.42 -19.32
CA SER A 3 13.72 2.01 -20.29
C SER A 3 12.59 1.03 -20.57
N ILE A 4 11.36 1.53 -20.51
CA ILE A 4 10.15 0.76 -20.86
C ILE A 4 9.38 1.53 -21.93
N PHE A 5 8.69 0.81 -22.81
CA PHE A 5 7.68 1.40 -23.67
C PHE A 5 6.36 1.45 -22.90
N PHE A 6 5.74 2.62 -22.85
CA PHE A 6 4.51 2.84 -22.09
C PHE A 6 3.57 3.75 -22.86
N ASN A 7 2.30 3.35 -22.94
CA ASN A 7 1.24 4.12 -23.57
C ASN A 7 0.42 4.81 -22.48
N LEU A 8 0.11 6.09 -22.69
CA LEU A 8 -0.78 6.88 -21.87
C LEU A 8 -2.03 7.20 -22.68
N ASP A 9 -3.20 7.20 -22.02
CA ASP A 9 -4.39 7.79 -22.60
C ASP A 9 -4.18 9.28 -22.87
N ASP A 10 -4.71 9.77 -23.99
CA ASP A 10 -4.52 11.15 -24.44
C ASP A 10 -4.96 12.18 -23.40
N GLU A 11 -6.04 11.89 -22.67
CA GLU A 11 -6.53 12.76 -21.59
C GLU A 11 -5.51 12.89 -20.45
N ILE A 12 -4.99 11.76 -19.97
CA ILE A 12 -3.99 11.71 -18.91
C ILE A 12 -2.70 12.40 -19.36
N PHE A 13 -2.29 12.16 -20.61
CA PHE A 13 -1.12 12.79 -21.18
C PHE A 13 -1.26 14.32 -21.22
N ASN A 14 -2.36 14.84 -21.76
CA ASN A 14 -2.59 16.27 -21.89
C ASN A 14 -2.67 16.98 -20.53
N GLU A 15 -3.31 16.34 -19.54
CA GLU A 15 -3.34 16.86 -18.18
C GLU A 15 -1.93 16.89 -17.56
N THR A 16 -1.18 15.80 -17.72
CA THR A 16 0.20 15.68 -17.20
C THR A 16 1.10 16.78 -17.78
N GLU A 17 1.04 17.01 -19.10
CA GLU A 17 1.84 18.06 -19.74
C GLU A 17 1.46 19.47 -19.25
N ARG A 18 0.16 19.71 -19.01
CA ARG A 18 -0.30 20.98 -18.42
C ARG A 18 0.27 21.19 -17.02
N ILE A 19 0.27 20.16 -16.17
CA ILE A 19 0.86 20.24 -14.83
C ILE A 19 2.38 20.48 -14.91
N LEU A 20 3.06 19.72 -15.76
CA LEU A 20 4.51 19.82 -15.95
C LEU A 20 4.96 21.21 -16.41
N SER A 21 4.13 21.90 -17.21
CA SER A 21 4.40 23.27 -17.65
C SER A 21 4.64 24.25 -16.49
N GLY A 22 4.00 24.01 -15.33
CA GLY A 22 4.18 24.81 -14.12
C GLY A 22 5.31 24.34 -13.21
N MET A 23 5.69 23.06 -13.25
CA MET A 23 6.61 22.44 -12.28
C MET A 23 8.08 22.43 -12.72
N LYS A 24 8.38 22.67 -14.00
CA LYS A 24 9.74 22.67 -14.57
C LYS A 24 10.55 21.38 -14.29
N ILE A 25 9.87 20.24 -14.19
CA ILE A 25 10.50 18.92 -14.06
C ILE A 25 10.29 18.11 -15.34
N SER A 26 11.11 17.09 -15.56
CA SER A 26 10.93 16.21 -16.72
C SER A 26 9.75 15.27 -16.52
N ARG A 27 9.06 14.93 -17.63
CA ARG A 27 7.98 13.93 -17.63
C ARG A 27 8.39 12.61 -17.00
N ASN A 28 9.60 12.13 -17.33
CA ASN A 28 10.13 10.89 -16.76
C ASN A 28 10.28 10.98 -15.24
N LYS A 29 10.75 12.12 -14.71
CA LYS A 29 10.81 12.32 -13.26
C LYS A 29 9.42 12.28 -12.64
N TYR A 30 8.45 13.00 -13.22
CA TYR A 30 7.08 13.02 -12.72
C TYR A 30 6.44 11.62 -12.71
N ILE A 31 6.59 10.85 -13.79
CA ILE A 31 6.09 9.47 -13.86
C ILE A 31 6.75 8.57 -12.80
N ASN A 32 8.07 8.67 -12.62
CA ASN A 32 8.76 7.87 -11.59
C ASN A 32 8.30 8.25 -10.17
N ASP A 33 8.19 9.55 -9.88
CA ASP A 33 7.75 10.04 -8.57
C ASP A 33 6.29 9.58 -8.28
N ALA A 34 5.41 9.64 -9.30
CA ALA A 34 4.04 9.14 -9.20
C ALA A 34 3.96 7.62 -8.95
N LEU A 35 4.75 6.83 -9.70
CA LEU A 35 4.83 5.38 -9.53
C LEU A 35 5.40 5.01 -8.15
N GLU A 36 6.41 5.74 -7.66
CA GLU A 36 6.95 5.51 -6.33
C GLU A 36 5.87 5.71 -5.26
N TRP A 37 5.10 6.79 -5.35
CA TRP A 37 4.02 7.07 -4.43
C TRP A 37 2.92 5.99 -4.49
N TYR A 38 2.50 5.62 -5.70
CA TYR A 38 1.47 4.60 -5.88
C TYR A 38 1.93 3.23 -5.38
N ASN A 39 3.20 2.86 -5.59
CA ASN A 39 3.77 1.62 -5.07
C ASN A 39 3.75 1.58 -3.53
N LYS A 40 4.04 2.70 -2.85
CA LYS A 40 3.95 2.78 -1.38
C LYS A 40 2.50 2.55 -0.92
N PHE A 41 1.54 3.19 -1.58
CA PHE A 41 0.12 3.00 -1.31
C PHE A 41 -0.31 1.53 -1.49
N GLN A 42 0.06 0.90 -2.61
CA GLN A 42 -0.28 -0.50 -2.88
C GLN A 42 0.38 -1.46 -1.89
N ARG A 43 1.63 -1.21 -1.49
CA ARG A 43 2.31 -2.00 -0.44
C ARG A 43 1.58 -1.95 0.89
N LYS A 44 1.11 -0.77 1.29
CA LYS A 44 0.30 -0.61 2.51
C LYS A 44 -0.99 -1.43 2.40
N LYS A 45 -1.71 -1.32 1.29
CA LYS A 45 -2.95 -2.09 1.07
C LYS A 45 -2.72 -3.61 1.09
N MET A 46 -1.63 -4.08 0.48
CA MET A 46 -1.26 -5.51 0.53
C MET A 46 -0.93 -5.97 1.96
N MET A 47 -0.27 -5.13 2.75
CA MET A 47 0.03 -5.42 4.15
C MET A 47 -1.23 -5.47 5.02
N GLU A 48 -2.17 -4.56 4.80
CA GLU A 48 -3.48 -4.56 5.50
C GLU A 48 -4.25 -5.86 5.23
N LEU A 49 -4.33 -6.28 3.96
CA LEU A 49 -4.99 -7.53 3.60
C LEU A 49 -4.30 -8.75 4.23
N LYS A 50 -2.96 -8.75 4.23
CA LYS A 50 -2.18 -9.81 4.87
C LYS A 50 -2.42 -9.86 6.37
N LEU A 51 -2.44 -8.71 7.04
CA LEU A 51 -2.69 -8.60 8.47
C LEU A 51 -4.08 -9.13 8.85
N ILE A 52 -5.11 -8.79 8.08
CA ILE A 52 -6.48 -9.31 8.30
C ILE A 52 -6.48 -10.84 8.20
N SER A 53 -5.91 -11.38 7.12
CA SER A 53 -5.84 -12.84 6.90
C SER A 53 -5.07 -13.56 8.01
N GLU A 54 -3.91 -13.05 8.40
CA GLU A 54 -3.08 -13.64 9.46
C GLU A 54 -3.77 -13.53 10.83
N SER A 55 -4.40 -12.39 11.13
CA SER A 55 -5.15 -12.20 12.37
C SER A 55 -6.36 -13.12 12.45
N GLU A 56 -7.08 -13.33 11.36
CA GLU A 56 -8.21 -14.26 11.31
C GLU A 56 -7.76 -15.71 11.51
N ALA A 57 -6.63 -16.09 10.91
CA ALA A 57 -6.08 -17.43 11.01
C ALA A 57 -5.70 -17.81 12.46
N VAL A 58 -5.13 -16.88 13.23
CA VAL A 58 -4.71 -17.14 14.62
C VAL A 58 -5.77 -16.80 15.66
N ARG A 59 -6.87 -16.13 15.26
CA ARG A 59 -7.88 -15.56 16.18
C ARG A 59 -8.37 -16.53 17.24
N LYS A 60 -8.74 -17.74 16.83
CA LYS A 60 -9.34 -18.74 17.72
C LYS A 60 -8.35 -19.19 18.81
N GLU A 61 -7.12 -19.46 18.41
CA GLU A 61 -6.07 -19.93 19.32
C GLU A 61 -5.66 -18.80 20.27
N SER A 62 -5.44 -17.59 19.75
CA SER A 62 -5.11 -16.43 20.59
C SER A 62 -6.18 -16.13 21.64
N LEU A 63 -7.47 -16.25 21.29
CA LEU A 63 -8.56 -16.08 22.26
C LEU A 63 -8.66 -17.22 23.28
N SER A 64 -8.32 -18.46 22.89
CA SER A 64 -8.27 -19.59 23.83
C SER A 64 -7.20 -19.36 24.89
N VAL A 65 -5.99 -19.00 24.45
CA VAL A 65 -4.85 -18.73 25.34
C VAL A 65 -5.17 -17.55 26.25
N LEU A 66 -5.75 -16.47 25.72
CA LEU A 66 -6.18 -15.33 26.53
C LEU A 66 -7.13 -15.76 27.67
N LYS A 67 -8.13 -16.58 27.34
CA LYS A 67 -9.07 -17.09 28.35
C LYS A 67 -8.39 -17.94 29.41
N GLU A 68 -7.41 -18.75 29.03
CA GLU A 68 -6.63 -19.54 30.00
C GLU A 68 -5.86 -18.65 30.99
N PHE A 69 -5.36 -17.49 30.56
CA PHE A 69 -4.72 -16.52 31.45
C PHE A 69 -5.74 -15.81 32.36
N GLU A 70 -6.89 -15.40 31.83
CA GLU A 70 -7.98 -14.79 32.62
C GLU A 70 -8.47 -15.75 33.72
N ASP A 71 -8.68 -17.02 33.37
CA ASP A 71 -9.09 -18.08 34.32
C ASP A 71 -8.03 -18.38 35.40
N LEU A 72 -6.77 -17.96 35.21
CA LEU A 72 -5.71 -18.06 36.22
C LEU A 72 -5.71 -16.85 37.16
N GLU A 73 -5.88 -15.63 36.64
CA GLU A 73 -5.99 -14.42 37.47
C GLU A 73 -7.23 -14.44 38.36
N ASP A 74 -8.37 -14.98 37.89
CA ASP A 74 -9.61 -15.09 38.68
C ASP A 74 -9.54 -16.11 39.84
N LYS A 75 -8.47 -16.93 39.90
CA LYS A 75 -8.30 -17.97 40.93
C LYS A 75 -7.35 -17.58 42.07
N ASP A 76 -6.71 -16.43 41.99
CA ASP A 76 -5.87 -15.83 43.04
C ASP A 76 -6.63 -14.73 43.83
#